data_AF-A0A4V2SYP7-F1
#
_entry.id   AF-A0A4V2SYP7-F1
#
_cell.length_a   1.000
_cell.length_b   1.000
_cell.length_c   1.000
_cell.angle_alpha   90.00
_cell.angle_beta   90.00
_cell.angle_gamma   90.00
#
_symmetry.space_group_name_H-M   'P 1'
#
loop_
_entity.id
_entity.type
_entity.pdbx_description
1 polymer ?
#
loop_
_entity_poly.entity_id
_entity_poly.type
_entity_poly.pdbx_seq_one_letter_code
_entity_poly.pdbx_strand_id
1 'polypeptide(L)'
;MNFEIDRFRVPLWMILTIVLSVITIGIGYWYYRIDAADGKLLGLAGGLLTGLIVYLFTYITLLRPIIELDRFHRMGIKALLSNRHDKDYYRKLLKTSRYKVDVLGASCNRFVRDFLDPDDDDAILINALNRRRQLRIRLLIPTDTHMSQEVRNATAATMKTLAALTTSVGNRVELRRFDDQARHSFVIADDDLVAGPIFEEDKSRHAPAVHVLTRTLFGQKYSAYFEGLWDSANIV
;
A
#
# COMPACT_ATOMS: atom_id res chain seq x y z
N MET A 1 3.74 17.84 0.83
CA MET A 1 3.53 18.68 -0.37
C MET A 1 4.60 19.76 -0.35
N ASN A 2 5.58 19.72 -1.26
CA ASN A 2 6.71 20.65 -1.26
C ASN A 2 6.47 21.70 -2.35
N PHE A 3 6.82 22.95 -2.10
CA PHE A 3 6.93 23.95 -3.16
C PHE A 3 8.25 23.73 -3.90
N GLU A 4 8.17 23.49 -5.20
CA GLU A 4 9.34 23.42 -6.07
C GLU A 4 9.58 24.82 -6.66
N ILE A 5 10.59 25.52 -6.14
CA ILE A 5 11.11 26.74 -6.76
C ILE A 5 12.48 26.38 -7.34
N ASP A 6 12.48 26.06 -8.64
CA ASP A 6 13.54 25.75 -9.63
C ASP A 6 14.89 25.10 -9.25
N ARG A 7 15.44 25.26 -8.04
CA ARG A 7 16.61 24.50 -7.54
C ARG A 7 16.61 24.20 -6.04
N PHE A 8 15.68 24.77 -5.25
CA PHE A 8 15.58 24.51 -3.81
C PHE A 8 14.19 23.96 -3.47
N ARG A 9 14.14 22.70 -3.05
CA ARG A 9 12.93 22.12 -2.46
C ARG A 9 12.86 22.53 -1.00
N VAL A 10 12.04 23.54 -0.70
CA VAL A 10 11.78 23.95 0.68
C VAL A 10 10.59 23.14 1.21
N PRO A 11 10.79 22.22 2.18
CA PRO A 11 9.68 21.54 2.82
C PRO A 11 8.65 22.53 3.38
N LEU A 12 7.36 22.24 3.17
CA LEU A 12 6.26 23.07 3.67
C LEU A 12 6.32 23.30 5.19
N TRP A 13 6.77 22.29 5.94
CA TRP A 13 6.93 22.41 7.39
C TRP A 13 7.92 23.53 7.76
N MET A 14 8.98 23.73 6.97
CA MET A 14 9.98 24.77 7.23
C MET A 14 9.38 26.16 6.98
N ILE A 15 8.61 26.32 5.91
CA ILE A 15 7.88 27.56 5.60
C ILE A 15 6.90 27.87 6.74
N LEU A 16 6.13 26.87 7.18
CA LEU A 16 5.16 27.03 8.26
C LEU A 16 5.85 27.42 9.57
N THR A 17 6.96 26.78 9.94
CA THR A 17 7.75 27.14 11.13
C THR A 17 8.23 28.59 11.06
N ILE A 18 8.75 29.03 9.91
CA ILE A 18 9.28 30.40 9.74
C ILE A 18 8.15 31.41 9.87
N VAL A 19 7.02 31.20 9.18
CA VAL A 19 5.85 32.08 9.23
C VAL A 19 5.30 32.19 10.65
N LEU A 20 5.13 31.06 11.34
CA LEU A 20 4.68 31.03 12.74
C LEU A 20 5.66 31.75 13.68
N SER A 21 6.97 31.56 13.47
CA SER A 21 7.98 32.25 14.28
C SER A 21 7.94 33.77 14.07
N VAL A 22 7.81 34.23 12.82
CA VAL A 22 7.70 35.65 12.50
C VAL A 22 6.43 36.26 13.09
N ILE A 23 5.29 35.57 13.00
CA ILE A 23 4.02 36.02 13.60
C ILE A 23 4.16 36.10 15.13
N THR A 24 4.78 35.10 15.76
CA THR A 24 5.00 35.07 17.21
C THR A 24 5.90 36.24 17.66
N ILE A 25 6.98 36.51 16.93
CA ILE A 25 7.87 37.66 17.19
C ILE A 25 7.13 38.98 16.98
N GLY A 26 6.32 39.09 15.91
CA GLY A 26 5.54 40.29 15.61
C GLY A 26 4.51 40.60 16.70
N ILE A 27 3.80 39.57 17.18
CA ILE A 27 2.84 39.70 18.30
C ILE A 27 3.59 40.01 19.60
N GLY A 28 4.76 39.41 19.83
CA GLY A 28 5.62 39.75 20.96
C GLY A 28 6.04 41.22 20.95
N TYR A 29 6.47 41.73 19.80
CA TYR A 29 6.81 43.14 19.63
C TYR A 29 5.60 44.06 19.83
N TRP A 30 4.44 43.67 19.29
CA TRP A 30 3.19 44.40 19.49
C TRP A 30 2.80 44.45 20.97
N TYR A 31 2.91 43.33 21.68
CA TYR A 31 2.65 43.23 23.12
C TYR A 31 3.49 44.23 23.93
N TYR A 32 4.78 44.43 23.59
CA TYR A 32 5.64 45.43 24.23
C TYR A 32 5.25 46.89 23.95
N ARG A 33 4.44 47.15 22.92
CA ARG A 33 4.02 48.50 22.51
C ARG A 33 2.62 48.87 22.99
N ILE A 34 1.88 47.94 23.59
CA ILE A 34 0.53 48.19 24.12
C ILE A 34 0.64 49.06 25.38
N ASP A 35 -0.21 50.08 25.47
CA ASP A 35 -0.33 50.91 26.66
C ASP A 35 -0.85 50.08 27.84
N ALA A 36 -0.17 50.17 28.98
CA ALA A 36 -0.52 49.44 30.20
C ALA A 36 -1.92 49.83 30.74
N ALA A 37 -2.46 50.98 30.32
CA ALA A 37 -3.81 51.39 30.66
C ALA A 37 -4.91 50.53 30.00
N ASP A 38 -4.63 49.86 28.87
CA ASP A 38 -5.61 48.99 28.19
C ASP A 38 -5.45 47.52 28.56
N GLY A 39 -5.95 47.18 29.75
CA GLY A 39 -5.88 45.81 30.29
C GLY A 39 -6.58 44.75 29.42
N LYS A 40 -7.56 45.12 28.58
CA LYS A 40 -8.26 44.17 27.70
C LYS A 40 -7.37 43.76 26.53
N LEU A 41 -6.77 44.74 25.86
CA LEU A 41 -5.84 44.51 24.76
C LEU A 41 -4.58 43.78 25.22
N LEU A 42 -4.06 44.15 26.40
CA LEU A 42 -2.90 43.49 26.99
C LEU A 42 -3.18 42.01 27.33
N GLY A 43 -4.36 41.71 27.89
CA GLY A 43 -4.80 40.35 28.16
C GLY A 43 -4.96 39.50 26.89
N LEU A 44 -5.57 40.07 25.83
CA LEU A 44 -5.73 39.38 24.54
C LEU A 44 -4.37 39.09 23.89
N ALA A 45 -3.49 40.09 23.81
CA ALA A 45 -2.16 39.94 23.21
C ALA A 45 -1.29 38.96 23.99
N GLY A 46 -1.33 39.00 25.33
CA GLY A 46 -0.63 38.05 26.19
C GLY A 46 -1.13 36.61 26.02
N GLY A 47 -2.45 36.41 25.94
CA GLY A 47 -3.06 35.10 25.65
C GLY A 47 -2.68 34.55 24.29
N LEU A 48 -2.70 35.38 23.24
CA LEU A 48 -2.25 34.99 21.91
C LEU A 48 -0.76 34.66 21.87
N LEU A 49 0.09 35.46 22.50
CA LEU A 49 1.54 35.24 22.54
C LEU A 49 1.88 33.93 23.25
N THR A 50 1.33 33.72 24.45
CA THR A 50 1.56 32.49 25.22
C THR A 50 1.03 31.26 24.48
N GLY A 51 -0.17 31.33 23.90
CA GLY A 51 -0.73 30.26 23.07
C GLY A 51 0.14 29.93 21.85
N LEU A 52 0.65 30.93 21.16
CA LEU A 52 1.55 30.74 20.01
C LEU A 52 2.88 30.13 20.41
N ILE A 53 3.47 30.55 21.53
CA ILE A 53 4.71 29.96 22.05
C ILE A 53 4.49 28.47 22.35
N VAL A 54 3.43 28.12 23.09
CA VAL A 54 3.10 26.73 23.41
C VAL A 54 2.83 25.90 22.14
N TYR A 55 2.10 26.47 21.18
CA TYR A 55 1.86 25.83 19.90
C TYR A 55 3.16 25.58 19.13
N LEU A 56 4.09 26.54 19.12
CA LEU A 56 5.37 26.42 18.42
C LEU A 56 6.25 25.32 19.03
N PHE A 57 6.30 25.21 20.36
CA PHE A 57 6.96 24.09 21.03
C PHE A 57 6.31 22.76 20.69
N THR A 58 4.98 22.67 20.74
CA THR A 58 4.22 21.46 20.36
C THR A 58 4.45 21.08 18.89
N TYR A 59 4.51 22.07 18.01
CA TYR A 59 4.74 21.84 16.59
C TYR A 59 6.14 21.29 16.33
N ILE A 60 7.17 21.85 16.99
CA ILE A 60 8.56 21.38 16.88
C ILE A 60 8.68 19.92 17.32
N THR A 61 8.00 19.50 18.39
CA THR A 61 8.05 18.09 18.84
C THR A 61 7.37 17.14 17.85
N LEU A 62 6.39 17.63 17.07
CA LEU A 62 5.73 16.87 16.01
C LEU A 62 6.48 16.83 14.67
N LEU A 63 7.48 17.70 14.46
CA LEU A 63 8.22 17.74 13.19
C LEU A 63 8.93 16.43 12.86
N ARG A 64 9.55 15.78 13.84
CA ARG A 64 10.30 14.53 13.61
C ARG A 64 9.39 13.41 13.07
N PRO A 65 8.25 13.07 13.72
CA PRO A 65 7.28 12.13 13.16
C PRO A 65 6.82 12.48 11.74
N ILE A 66 6.57 13.76 11.45
CA ILE A 66 6.13 14.22 10.13
C ILE A 66 7.20 13.97 9.06
N ILE A 67 8.47 14.25 9.37
CA ILE A 67 9.59 14.03 8.45
C ILE A 67 9.79 12.52 8.19
N GLU A 68 9.74 11.70 9.24
CA GLU A 68 9.84 10.24 9.10
C GLU A 68 8.69 9.71 8.22
N LEU A 69 7.45 10.17 8.45
CA LEU A 69 6.28 9.80 7.67
C LEU A 69 6.39 10.27 6.20
N ASP A 70 6.93 11.45 5.93
CA ASP A 70 7.19 11.93 4.56
C ASP A 70 8.24 11.05 3.86
N ARG A 71 9.28 10.59 4.58
CA ARG A 71 10.25 9.63 4.04
C ARG A 71 9.58 8.31 3.65
N PHE A 72 8.67 7.78 4.48
CA PHE A 72 7.89 6.58 4.14
C PHE A 72 7.04 6.78 2.89
N HIS A 73 6.35 7.92 2.76
CA HIS A 73 5.56 8.24 1.57
C HIS A 73 6.43 8.39 0.32
N ARG A 74 7.65 8.95 0.45
CA ARG A 74 8.61 9.06 -0.66
C ARG A 74 9.15 7.71 -1.13
N MET A 75 9.22 6.72 -0.24
CA MET A 75 9.49 5.32 -0.62
C MET A 75 8.29 4.68 -1.36
N GLY A 76 7.19 5.41 -1.50
CA GLY A 76 5.95 4.99 -2.17
C GLY A 76 5.17 3.94 -1.39
N ILE A 77 5.42 3.81 -0.08
CA ILE A 77 4.60 3.00 0.81
C ILE A 77 3.27 3.73 1.00
N LYS A 78 2.19 3.06 0.61
CA LYS A 78 0.81 3.54 0.76
C LYS A 78 0.20 3.13 2.08
N ALA A 79 0.50 1.92 2.56
CA ALA A 79 0.01 1.42 3.83
C ALA A 79 0.89 0.30 4.39
N LEU A 80 0.90 0.18 5.72
CA LEU A 80 1.38 -1.00 6.44
C LEU A 80 0.16 -1.74 6.98
N LEU A 81 0.02 -3.01 6.60
CA LEU A 81 -1.09 -3.87 6.97
C LEU A 81 -0.64 -4.78 8.11
N SER A 82 -1.39 -4.78 9.21
CA SER A 82 -1.15 -5.69 10.33
C SER A 82 -1.42 -7.14 9.98
N ASN A 83 -2.22 -7.40 8.95
CA ASN A 83 -2.50 -8.73 8.44
C ASN A 83 -2.70 -8.69 6.91
N ARG A 84 -2.37 -9.80 6.24
CA ARG A 84 -2.69 -10.05 4.83
C ARG A 84 -4.15 -10.51 4.63
N HIS A 85 -4.98 -10.49 5.68
CA HIS A 85 -6.30 -11.11 5.68
C HIS A 85 -7.47 -10.19 5.32
N ASP A 86 -7.26 -8.90 5.16
CA ASP A 86 -8.37 -7.99 4.88
C ASP A 86 -8.93 -8.11 3.44
N LYS A 87 -10.01 -8.90 3.25
CA LYS A 87 -10.69 -9.07 1.94
C LYS A 87 -11.15 -7.72 1.37
N ASP A 88 -11.63 -6.82 2.22
CA ASP A 88 -12.18 -5.52 1.79
C ASP A 88 -11.08 -4.56 1.35
N TYR A 89 -9.88 -4.69 1.92
CA TYR A 89 -8.71 -3.97 1.45
C TYR A 89 -8.33 -4.36 0.02
N TYR A 90 -8.14 -5.66 -0.24
CA TYR A 90 -7.83 -6.16 -1.59
C TYR A 90 -8.96 -5.88 -2.57
N ARG A 91 -10.22 -5.97 -2.12
CA ARG A 91 -11.39 -5.59 -2.93
C ARG A 91 -11.28 -4.19 -3.51
N LYS A 92 -10.94 -3.20 -2.69
CA LYS A 92 -10.79 -1.79 -3.13
C LYS A 92 -9.69 -1.67 -4.17
N LEU A 93 -8.58 -2.39 -3.98
CA LEU A 93 -7.46 -2.44 -4.90
C LEU A 93 -7.86 -3.04 -6.25
N LEU A 94 -8.39 -4.26 -6.24
CA LEU A 94 -8.74 -5.04 -7.42
C LEU A 94 -9.86 -4.41 -8.25
N LYS A 95 -10.80 -3.70 -7.60
CA LYS A 95 -11.85 -2.94 -8.30
C LYS A 95 -11.28 -1.87 -9.25
N THR A 96 -10.11 -1.32 -8.91
CA THR A 96 -9.47 -0.29 -9.73
C THR A 96 -8.61 -0.85 -10.87
N SER A 97 -8.24 -2.14 -10.83
CA SER A 97 -7.30 -2.78 -11.78
C SER A 97 -7.79 -2.89 -13.23
N ARG A 98 -7.05 -2.32 -14.16
CA ARG A 98 -7.40 -2.14 -15.59
C ARG A 98 -6.67 -3.11 -16.50
N TYR A 99 -5.39 -3.38 -16.26
CA TYR A 99 -4.53 -4.08 -17.22
C TYR A 99 -4.06 -5.42 -16.69
N LYS A 100 -3.55 -5.47 -15.45
CA LYS A 100 -3.01 -6.71 -14.92
C LYS A 100 -3.22 -6.88 -13.42
N VAL A 101 -3.40 -8.15 -13.05
CA VAL A 101 -3.37 -8.62 -11.67
C VAL A 101 -2.48 -9.85 -11.60
N ASP A 102 -1.30 -9.69 -11.02
CA ASP A 102 -0.30 -10.73 -10.87
C ASP A 102 -0.27 -11.18 -9.41
N VAL A 103 -0.36 -12.48 -9.17
CA VAL A 103 -0.44 -13.04 -7.81
C VAL A 103 0.58 -14.14 -7.66
N LEU A 104 1.43 -14.01 -6.64
CA LEU A 104 2.34 -15.07 -6.21
C LEU A 104 1.94 -15.51 -4.80
N GLY A 105 1.84 -16.82 -4.60
CA GLY A 105 1.58 -17.38 -3.28
C GLY A 105 1.84 -18.88 -3.23
N ALA A 106 1.74 -19.47 -2.03
CA ALA A 106 1.98 -20.89 -1.83
C ALA A 106 1.00 -21.78 -2.60
N SER A 107 -0.29 -21.43 -2.65
CA SER A 107 -1.31 -22.12 -3.45
C SER A 107 -2.25 -21.20 -4.21
N CYS A 108 -2.20 -19.88 -3.95
CA CYS A 108 -3.18 -18.88 -4.42
C CYS A 108 -4.67 -19.19 -4.09
N ASN A 109 -4.99 -20.30 -3.42
CA ASN A 109 -6.35 -20.75 -3.13
C ASN A 109 -7.24 -19.66 -2.55
N ARG A 110 -6.72 -18.94 -1.57
CA ARG A 110 -7.48 -17.87 -0.93
C ARG A 110 -7.80 -16.73 -1.88
N PHE A 111 -6.84 -16.30 -2.70
CA PHE A 111 -7.08 -15.24 -3.68
C PHE A 111 -8.14 -15.68 -4.70
N VAL A 112 -8.05 -16.93 -5.17
CA VAL A 112 -9.01 -17.50 -6.11
C VAL A 112 -10.40 -17.59 -5.49
N ARG A 113 -10.53 -18.15 -4.28
CA ARG A 113 -11.81 -18.25 -3.58
C ARG A 113 -12.42 -16.88 -3.28
N ASP A 114 -11.62 -15.94 -2.78
CA ASP A 114 -12.16 -14.66 -2.30
C ASP A 114 -12.51 -13.70 -3.48
N PHE A 115 -11.96 -13.87 -4.69
CA PHE A 115 -12.13 -12.90 -5.79
C PHE A 115 -12.45 -13.48 -7.17
N LEU A 116 -12.21 -14.78 -7.39
CA LEU A 116 -12.41 -15.49 -8.65
C LEU A 116 -13.44 -16.63 -8.54
N ASP A 117 -14.08 -16.83 -7.40
CA ASP A 117 -15.15 -17.81 -7.27
C ASP A 117 -16.43 -17.28 -7.94
N PRO A 118 -16.99 -17.96 -8.96
CA PRO A 118 -18.24 -17.55 -9.59
C PRO A 118 -19.47 -17.68 -8.68
N ASP A 119 -19.38 -18.51 -7.64
CA ASP A 119 -20.48 -18.75 -6.70
C ASP A 119 -20.46 -17.77 -5.51
N ASP A 120 -19.42 -16.93 -5.38
CA ASP A 120 -19.36 -15.86 -4.38
C ASP A 120 -20.11 -14.61 -4.91
N ASP A 121 -21.00 -14.05 -4.08
CA ASP A 121 -21.72 -12.80 -4.37
C ASP A 121 -20.77 -11.64 -4.73
N ASP A 122 -19.52 -11.70 -4.25
CA ASP A 122 -18.45 -10.73 -4.49
C ASP A 122 -17.47 -11.16 -5.61
N ALA A 123 -17.99 -11.67 -6.74
CA ALA A 123 -17.24 -12.02 -7.96
C ALA A 123 -16.61 -10.81 -8.70
N ILE A 124 -15.82 -10.00 -7.99
CA ILE A 124 -15.36 -8.68 -8.43
C ILE A 124 -14.37 -8.78 -9.57
N LEU A 125 -13.44 -9.73 -9.55
CA LEU A 125 -12.50 -9.90 -10.66
C LEU A 125 -13.18 -10.51 -11.89
N ILE A 126 -14.16 -11.40 -11.72
CA ILE A 126 -14.95 -11.93 -12.85
C ILE A 126 -15.71 -10.77 -13.52
N ASN A 127 -16.38 -9.94 -12.72
CA ASN A 127 -17.05 -8.73 -13.21
C ASN A 127 -16.07 -7.75 -13.88
N ALA A 128 -14.87 -7.57 -13.31
CA ALA A 128 -13.84 -6.71 -13.89
C ALA A 128 -13.33 -7.28 -15.23
N LEU A 129 -13.10 -8.59 -15.33
CA LEU A 129 -12.72 -9.28 -16.56
C LEU A 129 -13.79 -9.11 -17.64
N ASN A 130 -15.06 -9.28 -17.31
CA ASN A 130 -16.15 -9.10 -18.27
C ASN A 130 -16.25 -7.67 -18.80
N ARG A 131 -16.00 -6.67 -17.94
CA ARG A 131 -16.03 -5.25 -18.32
C ARG A 131 -14.76 -4.77 -19.02
N ARG A 132 -13.60 -5.34 -18.69
CA ARG A 132 -12.28 -4.87 -19.13
C ARG A 132 -11.58 -5.98 -19.93
N ARG A 133 -11.71 -5.92 -21.26
CA ARG A 133 -11.13 -6.93 -22.16
C ARG A 133 -9.60 -7.05 -22.08
N GLN A 134 -8.93 -5.97 -21.67
CA GLN A 134 -7.46 -5.92 -21.54
C GLN A 134 -6.95 -6.48 -20.21
N LEU A 135 -7.82 -6.64 -19.20
CA LEU A 135 -7.43 -7.14 -17.89
C LEU A 135 -7.00 -8.62 -18.01
N ARG A 136 -5.80 -8.91 -17.53
CA ARG A 136 -5.25 -10.26 -17.41
C ARG A 136 -4.93 -10.57 -15.96
N ILE A 137 -5.15 -11.83 -15.57
CA ILE A 137 -4.87 -12.33 -14.23
C ILE A 137 -3.85 -13.45 -14.36
N ARG A 138 -2.73 -13.31 -13.69
CA ARG A 138 -1.61 -14.25 -13.73
C ARG A 138 -1.36 -14.76 -12.33
N LEU A 139 -1.54 -16.06 -12.15
CA LEU A 139 -1.38 -16.73 -10.88
C LEU A 139 -0.12 -17.59 -10.93
N LEU A 140 0.75 -17.48 -9.94
CA LEU A 140 2.02 -18.17 -9.91
C LEU A 140 2.18 -18.91 -8.58
N ILE A 141 2.38 -20.22 -8.65
CA ILE A 141 2.49 -21.12 -7.49
C ILE A 141 3.72 -22.04 -7.62
N PRO A 142 4.30 -22.53 -6.52
CA PRO A 142 5.38 -23.53 -6.57
C PRO A 142 4.97 -24.84 -7.26
N THR A 143 5.94 -25.66 -7.63
CA THR A 143 5.75 -27.08 -7.95
C THR A 143 5.48 -27.88 -6.68
N ASP A 144 4.88 -29.07 -6.82
CA ASP A 144 4.46 -29.89 -5.68
C ASP A 144 5.64 -30.29 -4.78
N THR A 145 6.86 -30.38 -5.32
CA THR A 145 8.12 -30.67 -4.61
C THR A 145 8.43 -29.63 -3.52
N HIS A 146 7.96 -28.40 -3.70
CA HIS A 146 8.17 -27.27 -2.78
C HIS A 146 6.92 -26.92 -1.95
N MET A 147 5.89 -27.78 -1.99
CA MET A 147 4.64 -27.60 -1.24
C MET A 147 4.49 -28.62 -0.12
N SER A 148 3.96 -28.18 1.03
CA SER A 148 3.44 -29.09 2.06
C SER A 148 2.16 -29.79 1.60
N GLN A 149 1.80 -30.91 2.24
CA GLN A 149 0.60 -31.67 1.86
C GLN A 149 -0.70 -30.83 1.95
N GLU A 150 -0.80 -29.96 2.96
CA GLU A 150 -1.93 -29.04 3.12
C GLU A 150 -2.02 -28.07 1.93
N VAL A 151 -0.87 -27.50 1.52
CA VAL A 151 -0.78 -26.58 0.38
C VAL A 151 -1.15 -27.30 -0.92
N ARG A 152 -0.70 -28.54 -1.13
CA ARG A 152 -1.07 -29.35 -2.31
C ARG A 152 -2.58 -29.57 -2.41
N ASN A 153 -3.23 -29.92 -1.29
CA ASN A 153 -4.69 -30.09 -1.26
C ASN A 153 -5.43 -28.77 -1.59
N ALA A 154 -4.94 -27.65 -1.07
CA ALA A 154 -5.47 -26.32 -1.40
C ALA A 154 -5.24 -25.96 -2.88
N THR A 155 -4.09 -26.33 -3.45
CA THR A 155 -3.78 -26.14 -4.88
C THR A 155 -4.75 -26.94 -5.75
N ALA A 156 -5.08 -28.19 -5.39
CA ALA A 156 -6.05 -29.00 -6.14
C ALA A 156 -7.44 -28.34 -6.19
N ALA A 157 -7.91 -27.75 -5.08
CA ALA A 157 -9.15 -26.97 -5.06
C ALA A 157 -9.05 -25.74 -5.98
N THR A 158 -7.92 -25.04 -5.94
CA THR A 158 -7.65 -23.86 -6.79
C THR A 158 -7.71 -24.22 -8.28
N MET A 159 -7.07 -25.34 -8.67
CA MET A 159 -7.10 -25.85 -10.05
C MET A 159 -8.52 -26.12 -10.53
N LYS A 160 -9.37 -26.71 -9.68
CA LYS A 160 -10.77 -27.01 -10.01
C LYS A 160 -11.56 -25.73 -10.31
N THR A 161 -11.44 -24.71 -9.46
CA THR A 161 -12.11 -23.42 -9.67
C THR A 161 -11.59 -22.73 -10.93
N LEU A 162 -10.28 -22.74 -11.17
CA LEU A 162 -9.70 -22.14 -12.37
C LEU A 162 -10.13 -22.86 -13.66
N ALA A 163 -10.21 -24.19 -13.66
CA ALA A 163 -10.70 -24.95 -14.80
C ALA A 163 -12.15 -24.59 -15.18
N ALA A 164 -13.01 -24.34 -14.20
CA ALA A 164 -14.36 -23.85 -14.43
C ALA A 164 -14.36 -22.43 -15.04
N LEU A 165 -13.47 -21.55 -14.59
CA LEU A 165 -13.34 -20.18 -15.10
C LEU A 165 -12.76 -20.10 -16.50
N THR A 166 -11.81 -20.95 -16.87
CA THR A 166 -11.19 -20.92 -18.21
C THR A 166 -12.25 -21.03 -19.31
N THR A 167 -13.34 -21.76 -19.04
CA THR A 167 -14.49 -21.89 -19.97
C THR A 167 -15.23 -20.56 -20.20
N SER A 168 -15.30 -19.68 -19.19
CA SER A 168 -16.07 -18.42 -19.25
C SER A 168 -15.23 -17.20 -19.61
N VAL A 169 -13.98 -17.12 -19.14
CA VAL A 169 -13.11 -15.94 -19.31
C VAL A 169 -11.96 -16.15 -20.30
N GLY A 170 -11.77 -17.38 -20.80
CA GLY A 170 -10.73 -17.75 -21.75
C GLY A 170 -9.31 -17.63 -21.17
N ASN A 171 -8.32 -17.40 -22.04
CA ASN A 171 -6.89 -17.30 -21.68
C ASN A 171 -6.52 -16.00 -20.94
N ARG A 172 -7.48 -15.31 -20.31
CA ARG A 172 -7.23 -14.08 -19.54
C ARG A 172 -6.92 -14.38 -18.08
N VAL A 173 -7.16 -15.60 -17.63
CA VAL A 173 -6.73 -16.11 -16.33
C VAL A 173 -5.79 -17.27 -16.60
N GLU A 174 -4.53 -17.10 -16.22
CA GLU A 174 -3.49 -18.12 -16.39
C GLU A 174 -2.89 -18.48 -15.03
N LEU A 175 -2.62 -19.77 -14.83
CA LEU A 175 -1.85 -20.27 -13.71
C LEU A 175 -0.58 -20.94 -14.23
N ARG A 176 0.57 -20.58 -13.65
CA ARG A 176 1.85 -21.23 -13.93
C ARG A 176 2.48 -21.77 -12.67
N ARG A 177 3.33 -22.79 -12.85
CA ARG A 177 4.12 -23.42 -11.79
C ARG A 177 5.61 -23.14 -11.97
N PHE A 178 6.28 -22.76 -10.88
CA PHE A 178 7.72 -22.53 -10.84
C PHE A 178 8.40 -23.46 -9.83
N ASP A 179 9.65 -23.84 -10.11
CA ASP A 179 10.39 -24.83 -9.33
C ASP A 179 11.25 -24.19 -8.24
N ASP A 180 10.60 -23.47 -7.32
CA ASP A 180 11.23 -22.91 -6.12
C ASP A 180 10.16 -22.70 -5.03
N GLN A 181 10.58 -22.44 -3.79
CA GLN A 181 9.68 -22.11 -2.69
C GLN A 181 9.13 -20.69 -2.80
N ALA A 182 7.82 -20.53 -2.58
CA ALA A 182 7.20 -19.22 -2.39
C ALA A 182 7.55 -18.66 -1.00
N ARG A 183 8.61 -17.86 -0.89
CA ARG A 183 9.01 -17.20 0.36
C ARG A 183 8.18 -15.96 0.69
N HIS A 184 7.60 -15.34 -0.34
CA HIS A 184 6.76 -14.15 -0.22
C HIS A 184 5.43 -14.41 -0.90
N SER A 185 4.35 -13.85 -0.36
CA SER A 185 3.06 -13.78 -1.05
C SER A 185 2.78 -12.33 -1.40
N PHE A 186 2.48 -12.08 -2.65
CA PHE A 186 2.18 -10.72 -3.08
C PHE A 186 1.15 -10.69 -4.21
N VAL A 187 0.47 -9.56 -4.29
CA VAL A 187 -0.47 -9.20 -5.35
C VAL A 187 0.03 -7.91 -5.97
N ILE A 188 0.23 -7.90 -7.28
CA ILE A 188 0.48 -6.71 -8.08
C ILE A 188 -0.78 -6.42 -8.88
N ALA A 189 -1.36 -5.25 -8.71
CA ALA A 189 -2.57 -4.78 -9.36
C ALA A 189 -2.27 -3.46 -10.05
N ASP A 190 -1.96 -3.50 -11.35
CA ASP A 190 -1.42 -2.37 -12.13
C ASP A 190 -0.23 -1.67 -11.42
N ASP A 191 -0.49 -0.51 -10.80
CA ASP A 191 0.49 0.36 -10.15
C ASP A 191 0.69 0.06 -8.65
N ASP A 192 -0.02 -0.93 -8.13
CA ASP A 192 -0.06 -1.26 -6.71
C ASP A 192 0.50 -2.65 -6.43
N LEU A 193 1.35 -2.74 -5.40
CA LEU A 193 1.94 -3.98 -4.91
C LEU A 193 1.57 -4.14 -3.43
N VAL A 194 0.95 -5.25 -3.07
CA VAL A 194 0.79 -5.66 -1.68
C VAL A 194 1.60 -6.92 -1.46
N ALA A 195 2.65 -6.85 -0.63
CA ALA A 195 3.57 -7.96 -0.41
C ALA A 195 3.76 -8.27 1.08
N GLY A 196 3.83 -9.54 1.42
CA GLY A 196 4.13 -10.01 2.78
C GLY A 196 4.90 -11.35 2.77
N PRO A 197 5.57 -11.70 3.87
CA PRO A 197 6.29 -12.97 3.97
C PRO A 197 5.33 -14.16 4.03
N ILE A 198 5.83 -15.32 3.62
CA ILE A 198 5.25 -16.62 3.91
C ILE A 198 6.11 -17.26 4.99
N PHE A 199 5.49 -17.61 6.11
CA PHE A 199 6.11 -18.40 7.17
C PHE A 199 5.50 -19.80 7.11
N GLU A 200 6.35 -20.83 7.11
CA GLU A 200 5.92 -22.23 6.97
C GLU A 200 5.19 -22.75 8.22
N GLU A 201 5.57 -22.26 9.41
CA GLU A 201 5.03 -22.73 10.70
C GLU A 201 3.93 -21.84 11.29
N ASP A 202 3.89 -20.57 10.89
CA ASP A 202 2.85 -19.64 11.32
C ASP A 202 1.73 -19.62 10.29
N LYS A 203 0.48 -19.45 10.75
CA LYS A 203 -0.66 -19.26 9.85
C LYS A 203 -0.41 -17.97 9.07
N SER A 204 0.23 -18.07 7.90
CA SER A 204 0.68 -16.98 7.01
C SER A 204 -0.41 -15.93 6.71
N ARG A 205 -1.68 -16.25 6.98
CA ARG A 205 -2.82 -15.33 6.97
C ARG A 205 -2.67 -14.10 7.89
N HIS A 206 -2.01 -14.23 9.03
CA HIS A 206 -1.83 -13.13 9.99
C HIS A 206 -0.50 -12.40 9.83
N ALA A 207 0.32 -12.80 8.85
CA ALA A 207 1.56 -12.12 8.56
C ALA A 207 1.26 -10.67 8.11
N PRO A 208 2.08 -9.69 8.55
CA PRO A 208 1.97 -8.32 8.11
C PRO A 208 2.27 -8.22 6.61
N ALA A 209 1.74 -7.19 5.97
CA ALA A 209 1.99 -6.90 4.55
C ALA A 209 2.24 -5.41 4.34
N VAL A 210 2.97 -5.08 3.29
CA VAL A 210 3.27 -3.71 2.90
C VAL A 210 2.61 -3.44 1.56
N HIS A 211 1.86 -2.34 1.50
CA HIS A 211 1.33 -1.80 0.25
C HIS A 211 2.28 -0.71 -0.27
N VAL A 212 2.84 -0.93 -1.45
CA VAL A 212 3.79 -0.03 -2.10
C VAL A 212 3.38 0.20 -3.56
N LEU A 213 3.69 1.36 -4.09
CA LEU A 213 3.60 1.62 -5.53
C LEU A 213 4.62 0.79 -6.33
N THR A 214 4.18 0.13 -7.40
CA THR A 214 5.05 -0.69 -8.27
C THR A 214 6.13 0.13 -8.97
N ARG A 215 5.87 1.41 -9.26
CA ARG A 215 6.85 2.34 -9.87
C ARG A 215 8.07 2.66 -8.99
N THR A 216 8.03 2.33 -7.71
CA THR A 216 9.18 2.52 -6.80
C THR A 216 10.26 1.48 -7.04
N LEU A 217 11.51 1.74 -6.65
CA LEU A 217 12.58 0.74 -6.76
C LEU A 217 12.21 -0.58 -6.06
N PHE A 218 11.55 -0.49 -4.90
CA PHE A 218 11.07 -1.66 -4.16
C PHE A 218 10.01 -2.44 -4.97
N GLY A 219 9.01 -1.74 -5.49
CA GLY A 219 7.94 -2.35 -6.28
C GLY A 219 8.43 -2.95 -7.62
N GLN A 220 9.40 -2.29 -8.26
CA GLN A 220 10.01 -2.75 -9.50
C GLN A 220 10.77 -4.06 -9.29
N LYS A 221 11.43 -4.26 -8.14
CA LYS A 221 12.11 -5.52 -7.83
C LYS A 221 11.14 -6.70 -7.72
N TYR A 222 9.98 -6.50 -7.07
CA TYR A 222 8.94 -7.53 -7.03
C TYR A 222 8.33 -7.80 -8.41
N SER A 223 8.10 -6.75 -9.19
CA SER A 223 7.58 -6.90 -10.56
C SER A 223 8.57 -7.69 -11.42
N ALA A 224 9.85 -7.31 -11.41
CA ALA A 224 10.90 -8.02 -12.14
C ALA A 224 11.08 -9.47 -11.66
N TYR A 225 10.98 -9.72 -10.35
CA TYR A 225 11.02 -11.07 -9.79
C TYR A 225 9.83 -11.91 -10.29
N PHE A 226 8.62 -11.35 -10.31
CA PHE A 226 7.45 -12.04 -10.84
C PHE A 226 7.61 -12.38 -12.33
N GLU A 227 8.01 -11.41 -13.18
CA GLU A 227 8.20 -11.66 -14.61
C GLU A 227 9.29 -12.70 -14.86
N GLY A 228 10.41 -12.63 -14.14
CA GLY A 228 11.50 -13.61 -14.27
C GLY A 228 11.05 -15.03 -13.94
N LEU A 229 10.27 -15.20 -12.87
CA LEU A 229 9.67 -16.50 -12.56
C LEU A 229 8.64 -16.90 -13.62
N TRP A 230 7.76 -15.98 -14.01
CA TRP A 230 6.66 -16.23 -14.97
C TRP A 230 7.16 -16.73 -16.33
N ASP A 231 8.26 -16.15 -16.81
CA ASP A 231 8.88 -16.51 -18.10
C ASP A 231 9.58 -17.88 -18.04
N SER A 232 10.08 -18.26 -16.87
CA SER A 232 10.68 -19.58 -16.62
C SER A 232 9.67 -20.67 -16.22
N ALA A 233 8.44 -20.28 -15.88
CA ALA A 233 7.44 -21.16 -15.31
C ALA A 233 6.67 -21.94 -16.38
N ASN A 234 6.30 -23.17 -16.05
CA ASN A 234 5.50 -24.02 -16.93
C ASN A 234 4.02 -23.67 -16.78
N ILE A 235 3.31 -23.62 -17.91
CA ILE A 235 1.86 -23.44 -17.94
C ILE A 235 1.19 -24.70 -17.40
N VAL A 236 0.18 -24.53 -16.53
CA VAL A 236 -0.62 -25.62 -15.94
C VAL A 236 -1.96 -25.73 -16.63
#